data_AF-A0A4P9XST5-F1
#
_entry.id   AF-A0A4P9XST5-F1
#
_cell.length_a   1.000
_cell.length_b   1.000
_cell.length_c   1.000
_cell.angle_alpha   90.00
_cell.angle_beta   90.00
_cell.angle_gamma   90.00
#
_symmetry.space_group_name_H-M   'P 1'
#
loop_
_entity.id
_entity.type
_entity.pdbx_description
1 polymer ?
#
loop_
_entity_poly.entity_id
_entity_poly.type
_entity_poly.pdbx_seq_one_letter_code
_entity_poly.pdbx_strand_id
1 'polypeptide(L)'
;SMYDRFVQVHLDNTDFAHGVPSFLPWHRKFTRDFELALQRIDPTVSVPYWDWSLDSQAPEQSPIFGADMFGGNGQGEDNCVMDGKFANWVLAVPERRCLQRSFNERAEISALYPPESLLSIQREEITYEDFWYALEGPPHGVVHMGIGGDMASMTSPNDPLFWVHHSFIDKLWSDWQIARPNTRLTMYGG
;
A
#
# COMPACT_ATOMS: atom_id res chain seq x y z
N SER A 1 -20.62 -0.53 2.97
CA SER A 1 -20.18 0.55 3.88
C SER A 1 -19.55 1.68 3.05
N MET A 2 -19.09 2.78 3.66
CA MET A 2 -18.27 3.78 2.94
C MET A 2 -16.92 3.19 2.55
N TYR A 3 -16.31 2.38 3.43
CA TYR A 3 -15.05 1.70 3.18
C TYR A 3 -15.11 0.80 1.93
N ASP A 4 -16.17 -0.01 1.81
CA ASP A 4 -16.38 -0.90 0.65
C ASP A 4 -16.46 -0.15 -0.69
N ARG A 5 -16.88 1.13 -0.68
CA ARG A 5 -16.88 1.96 -1.90
C ARG A 5 -15.47 2.27 -2.38
N PHE A 6 -14.51 2.45 -1.48
CA PHE A 6 -13.11 2.63 -1.87
C PHE A 6 -12.57 1.38 -2.55
N VAL A 7 -12.88 0.19 -2.01
CA VAL A 7 -12.52 -1.09 -2.63
C VAL A 7 -13.09 -1.20 -4.04
N GLN A 8 -14.38 -0.87 -4.21
CA GLN A 8 -15.02 -0.88 -5.54
C GLN A 8 -14.40 0.14 -6.50
N VAL A 9 -14.11 1.36 -6.03
CA VAL A 9 -13.46 2.40 -6.86
C VAL A 9 -12.09 1.92 -7.36
N HIS A 10 -11.31 1.26 -6.51
CA HIS A 10 -10.02 0.72 -6.92
C HIS A 10 -10.18 -0.38 -7.98
N LEU A 11 -11.10 -1.32 -7.77
CA LEU A 11 -11.43 -2.38 -8.74
C LEU A 11 -11.82 -1.79 -10.10
N ASP A 12 -12.79 -0.88 -10.11
CA ASP A 12 -13.40 -0.33 -11.33
C ASP A 12 -12.43 0.56 -12.13
N ASN A 13 -11.34 1.03 -11.51
CA ASN A 13 -10.40 1.97 -12.13
C ASN A 13 -8.99 1.38 -12.27
N THR A 14 -8.86 0.05 -12.22
CA THR A 14 -7.58 -0.67 -12.37
C THR A 14 -6.74 -0.14 -13.53
N ASP A 15 -7.32 -0.02 -14.73
CA ASP A 15 -6.61 0.40 -15.95
C ASP A 15 -6.15 1.87 -15.94
N PHE A 16 -6.72 2.70 -15.05
CA PHE A 16 -6.32 4.09 -14.85
C PHE A 16 -5.37 4.26 -13.66
N ALA A 17 -5.32 3.26 -12.79
CA ALA A 17 -4.58 3.30 -11.53
C ALA A 17 -3.24 2.58 -11.63
N HIS A 18 -3.06 1.60 -12.52
CA HIS A 18 -1.88 0.72 -12.55
C HIS A 18 -1.33 0.55 -13.97
N GLY A 19 -0.01 0.39 -14.08
CA GLY A 19 0.70 0.22 -15.35
C GLY A 19 0.68 1.46 -16.24
N VAL A 20 0.40 2.63 -15.66
CA VAL A 20 0.19 3.88 -16.36
C VAL A 20 0.80 5.05 -15.59
N PRO A 21 1.13 6.17 -16.26
CA PRO A 21 1.71 7.35 -15.61
C PRO A 21 0.84 7.97 -14.52
N SER A 22 -0.47 7.71 -14.54
CA SER A 22 -1.38 8.16 -13.49
C SER A 22 -1.26 7.38 -12.19
N PHE A 23 -0.48 6.29 -12.12
CA PHE A 23 -0.32 5.46 -10.91
C PHE A 23 -0.09 6.30 -9.65
N LEU A 24 0.95 7.15 -9.64
CA LEU A 24 1.28 7.97 -8.47
C LEU A 24 0.21 9.03 -8.14
N PRO A 25 -0.21 9.92 -9.07
CA PRO A 25 -1.22 10.93 -8.76
C PRO A 25 -2.60 10.32 -8.43
N TRP A 26 -2.97 9.20 -9.05
CA TRP A 26 -4.23 8.51 -8.78
C TRP A 26 -4.23 7.99 -7.34
N HIS A 27 -3.18 7.28 -6.91
CA HIS A 27 -3.07 6.75 -5.55
C HIS A 27 -2.90 7.85 -4.48
N ARG A 28 -2.20 8.95 -4.79
CA ARG A 28 -2.15 10.15 -3.93
C ARG A 28 -3.56 10.70 -3.68
N LYS A 29 -4.33 10.90 -4.75
CA LYS A 29 -5.71 11.39 -4.62
C LYS A 29 -6.59 10.39 -3.87
N PHE A 30 -6.47 9.10 -4.19
CA PHE A 30 -7.27 8.04 -3.58
C PHE A 30 -7.04 7.94 -2.07
N THR A 31 -5.77 7.97 -1.64
CA THR A 31 -5.40 8.00 -0.21
C THR A 31 -5.89 9.27 0.47
N ARG A 32 -5.81 10.43 -0.21
CA ARG A 32 -6.34 11.69 0.32
C ARG A 32 -7.87 11.67 0.47
N ASP A 33 -8.60 11.11 -0.48
CA ASP A 33 -10.05 10.98 -0.38
C ASP A 33 -10.45 10.06 0.80
N PHE A 34 -9.67 9.00 1.05
CA PHE A 34 -9.84 8.13 2.21
C PHE A 34 -9.57 8.87 3.53
N GLU A 35 -8.46 9.61 3.61
CA GLU A 35 -8.15 10.45 4.78
C GLU A 35 -9.26 11.47 5.06
N LEU A 36 -9.76 12.16 4.03
CA LEU A 36 -10.88 13.09 4.16
C LEU A 36 -12.16 12.40 4.64
N ALA A 37 -12.39 11.14 4.27
CA ALA A 37 -13.51 10.36 4.78
C ALA A 37 -13.34 10.01 6.27
N LEU A 38 -12.12 9.68 6.72
CA LEU A 38 -11.80 9.50 8.13
C LEU A 38 -11.97 10.80 8.93
N GLN A 39 -11.55 11.93 8.37
CA GLN A 39 -11.65 13.26 9.00
C GLN A 39 -13.09 13.76 9.19
N ARG A 40 -14.05 13.20 8.45
CA ARG A 40 -15.49 13.43 8.70
C ARG A 40 -15.99 12.73 9.95
N ILE A 41 -15.27 11.71 10.43
CA ILE A 41 -15.55 10.99 11.68
C ILE A 41 -14.74 11.63 12.81
N ASP A 42 -13.43 11.77 12.63
CA ASP A 42 -12.53 12.45 13.55
C ASP A 42 -11.54 13.36 12.79
N PRO A 43 -11.70 14.69 12.88
CA PRO A 43 -10.91 15.64 12.10
C PRO A 43 -9.42 15.67 12.47
N THR A 44 -9.01 15.01 13.55
CA THR A 44 -7.60 14.94 13.98
C THR A 44 -6.83 13.79 13.36
N VAL A 45 -7.51 12.85 12.70
CA VAL A 45 -6.88 11.69 12.07
C VAL A 45 -6.19 12.09 10.78
N SER A 46 -4.99 11.57 10.59
CA SER A 46 -4.29 11.51 9.30
C SER A 46 -3.94 10.06 8.98
N VAL A 47 -3.81 9.74 7.70
CA VAL A 47 -3.31 8.41 7.29
C VAL A 47 -1.80 8.37 7.54
N PRO A 48 -1.29 7.51 8.44
CA PRO A 48 0.15 7.35 8.61
C PRO A 48 0.74 6.57 7.43
N TYR A 49 2.05 6.62 7.27
CA TYR A 49 2.76 5.73 6.36
C TYR A 49 3.42 4.58 7.13
N TRP A 50 3.58 3.43 6.48
CA TRP A 50 4.41 2.33 6.95
C TRP A 50 5.71 2.31 6.17
N ASP A 51 6.81 2.70 6.84
CA ASP A 51 8.15 2.59 6.28
C ASP A 51 8.66 1.16 6.40
N TRP A 52 8.20 0.32 5.47
CA TRP A 52 8.56 -1.09 5.40
C TRP A 52 10.03 -1.32 5.04
N SER A 53 10.79 -0.27 4.70
CA SER A 53 12.23 -0.39 4.44
C SER A 53 13.04 -0.60 5.73
N LEU A 54 12.51 -0.17 6.87
CA LEU A 54 13.20 -0.32 8.17
C LEU A 54 13.22 -1.77 8.66
N ASP A 55 12.19 -2.55 8.31
CA ASP A 55 12.03 -3.95 8.69
C ASP A 55 12.30 -4.89 7.50
N SER A 56 13.01 -4.41 6.47
CA SER A 56 13.02 -5.05 5.15
C SER A 56 13.56 -6.48 5.13
N GLN A 57 14.36 -6.89 6.12
CA GLN A 57 14.94 -8.23 6.20
C GLN A 57 14.01 -9.25 6.86
N ALA A 58 13.04 -8.79 7.63
CA ALA A 58 12.05 -9.61 8.33
C ALA A 58 10.73 -8.84 8.47
N PRO A 59 10.03 -8.53 7.35
CA PRO A 59 8.90 -7.60 7.38
C PRO A 59 7.75 -8.11 8.24
N GLU A 60 7.56 -9.43 8.35
CA GLU A 60 6.57 -10.06 9.23
C GLU A 60 6.78 -9.75 10.71
N GLN A 61 7.99 -9.33 11.10
CA GLN A 61 8.32 -8.92 12.47
C GLN A 61 8.07 -7.42 12.71
N SER A 62 7.67 -6.68 11.67
CA SER A 62 7.36 -5.26 11.80
C SER A 62 6.26 -5.05 12.86
N PRO A 63 6.38 -4.04 13.74
CA PRO A 63 5.35 -3.73 14.74
C PRO A 63 3.96 -3.50 14.16
N ILE A 64 3.86 -3.18 12.86
CA ILE A 64 2.57 -3.01 12.20
C ILE A 64 1.70 -4.28 12.24
N PHE A 65 2.32 -5.46 12.24
CA PHE A 65 1.65 -6.76 12.34
C PHE A 65 1.34 -7.18 13.78
N GLY A 66 1.62 -6.32 14.76
CA GLY A 66 1.31 -6.55 16.17
C GLY A 66 -0.19 -6.68 16.44
N ALA A 67 -0.54 -7.43 17.49
CA ALA A 67 -1.94 -7.67 17.89
C ALA A 67 -2.67 -6.42 18.42
N ASP A 68 -1.94 -5.35 18.75
CA ASP A 68 -2.49 -4.02 19.08
C ASP A 68 -2.56 -3.08 17.86
N MET A 69 -2.05 -3.52 16.70
CA MET A 69 -1.96 -2.81 15.44
C MET A 69 -2.81 -3.50 14.37
N PHE A 70 -2.26 -3.81 13.19
CA PHE A 70 -3.03 -4.31 12.04
C PHE A 70 -3.25 -5.83 12.06
N GLY A 71 -2.71 -6.55 13.05
CA GLY A 71 -2.76 -8.01 13.12
C GLY A 71 -1.77 -8.67 12.17
N GLY A 72 -1.50 -9.96 12.37
CA GLY A 72 -0.49 -10.71 11.66
C GLY A 72 -1.00 -11.44 10.42
N ASN A 73 -0.41 -12.61 10.18
CA ASN A 73 -0.76 -13.50 9.07
C ASN A 73 -2.15 -14.15 9.26
N GLY A 74 -2.73 -14.62 8.16
CA GLY A 74 -3.94 -15.43 8.18
C GLY A 74 -3.74 -16.77 8.90
N GLN A 75 -4.81 -17.28 9.49
CA GLN A 75 -4.84 -18.57 10.18
C GLN A 75 -5.97 -19.46 9.67
N GLY A 76 -5.78 -20.78 9.81
CA GLY A 76 -6.77 -21.78 9.40
C GLY A 76 -6.83 -22.00 7.88
N GLU A 77 -7.78 -22.81 7.43
CA GLU A 77 -7.94 -23.15 6.01
C GLU A 77 -8.31 -21.95 5.15
N ASP A 78 -9.02 -20.98 5.72
CA ASP A 78 -9.47 -19.77 5.03
C ASP A 78 -8.47 -18.61 5.10
N ASN A 79 -7.31 -18.78 5.76
CA ASN A 79 -6.30 -17.73 5.96
C ASN A 79 -6.87 -16.42 6.53
N CYS A 80 -7.85 -16.52 7.44
CA CYS A 80 -8.47 -15.34 8.04
C CYS A 80 -7.51 -14.64 9.02
N VAL A 81 -7.49 -13.31 9.01
CA VAL A 81 -6.82 -12.52 10.06
C VAL A 81 -7.61 -12.63 11.37
N MET A 82 -7.00 -13.22 12.40
CA MET A 82 -7.65 -13.57 13.67
C MET A 82 -7.20 -12.70 14.86
N ASP A 83 -6.22 -11.82 14.67
CA ASP A 83 -5.68 -10.91 15.69
C ASP A 83 -5.59 -9.46 15.16
N GLY A 84 -5.11 -8.53 15.99
CA GLY A 84 -5.05 -7.11 15.63
C GLY A 84 -6.40 -6.38 15.77
N LYS A 85 -6.38 -5.09 15.44
CA LYS A 85 -7.58 -4.23 15.40
C LYS A 85 -8.58 -4.62 14.31
N PHE A 86 -8.13 -5.42 13.34
CA PHE A 86 -8.93 -5.87 12.20
C PHE A 86 -9.24 -7.38 12.24
N ALA A 87 -9.03 -8.03 13.38
CA ALA A 87 -9.48 -9.40 13.62
C ALA A 87 -10.99 -9.53 13.34
N ASN A 88 -11.40 -10.62 12.70
CA ASN A 88 -12.80 -10.91 12.37
C ASN A 88 -13.50 -9.83 11.52
N TRP A 89 -12.72 -8.99 10.82
CA TRP A 89 -13.28 -8.02 9.89
C TRP A 89 -13.99 -8.76 8.75
N VAL A 90 -15.26 -8.41 8.53
CA VAL A 90 -16.09 -9.02 7.48
C VAL A 90 -16.13 -8.08 6.28
N LEU A 91 -15.49 -8.51 5.21
CA LEU A 91 -15.47 -7.85 3.92
C LEU A 91 -16.82 -8.04 3.21
N ALA A 92 -17.13 -7.14 2.27
CA ALA A 92 -18.33 -7.23 1.45
C ALA A 92 -18.05 -7.21 -0.05
N VAL A 93 -16.81 -6.96 -0.47
CA VAL A 93 -16.39 -6.81 -1.87
C VAL A 93 -15.25 -7.80 -2.16
N PRO A 94 -15.33 -8.60 -3.23
CA PRO A 94 -16.48 -8.74 -4.14
C PRO A 94 -17.63 -9.54 -3.50
N GLU A 95 -17.36 -10.22 -2.38
CA GLU A 95 -18.30 -11.05 -1.66
C GLU A 95 -18.06 -11.00 -0.15
N ARG A 96 -18.96 -11.61 0.62
CA ARG A 96 -18.87 -11.62 2.07
C ARG A 96 -17.94 -12.72 2.57
N ARG A 97 -16.80 -12.32 3.14
CA ARG A 97 -15.82 -13.22 3.78
C ARG A 97 -14.97 -12.48 4.81
N CYS A 98 -14.09 -13.19 5.51
CA CYS A 98 -13.09 -12.57 6.39
C CYS A 98 -12.00 -11.85 5.58
N LEU A 99 -11.31 -10.90 6.21
CA LEU A 99 -10.02 -10.39 5.74
C LEU A 99 -8.99 -11.52 5.70
N GLN A 100 -8.30 -11.66 4.58
CA GLN A 100 -7.31 -12.73 4.36
C GLN A 100 -5.90 -12.17 4.15
N ARG A 101 -4.92 -12.84 4.75
CA ARG A 101 -3.49 -12.63 4.51
C ARG A 101 -2.78 -13.96 4.40
N SER A 102 -1.73 -14.03 3.59
CA SER A 102 -0.97 -15.27 3.38
C SER A 102 0.47 -14.92 3.04
N PHE A 103 1.28 -14.70 4.08
CA PHE A 103 2.66 -14.22 3.94
C PHE A 103 3.50 -15.17 3.05
N ASN A 104 3.69 -14.79 1.78
CA ASN A 104 4.21 -15.63 0.68
C ASN A 104 3.70 -17.08 0.65
N GLU A 105 2.46 -17.35 1.06
CA GLU A 105 1.93 -18.73 1.21
C GLU A 105 2.75 -19.62 2.18
N ARG A 106 3.51 -19.00 3.08
CA ARG A 106 4.33 -19.64 4.11
C ARG A 106 3.97 -19.00 5.46
N ALA A 107 4.96 -18.49 6.18
CA ALA A 107 4.80 -17.82 7.47
C ALA A 107 5.56 -16.48 7.55
N GLU A 108 6.31 -16.13 6.51
CA GLU A 108 7.27 -15.02 6.51
C GLU A 108 7.13 -14.21 5.22
N ILE A 109 7.40 -12.91 5.31
CA ILE A 109 7.39 -12.01 4.17
C ILE A 109 8.81 -11.99 3.59
N SER A 110 8.91 -12.00 2.26
CA SER A 110 10.20 -12.00 1.56
C SER A 110 10.86 -10.66 1.80
N ALA A 111 12.19 -10.63 1.78
CA ALA A 111 12.91 -9.38 1.99
C ALA A 111 12.39 -8.27 1.07
N LEU A 112 12.03 -7.13 1.66
CA LEU A 112 11.57 -5.93 0.94
C LEU A 112 12.77 -5.04 0.59
N TYR A 113 12.51 -3.92 -0.08
CA TYR A 113 13.57 -2.98 -0.44
C TYR A 113 14.08 -2.25 0.82
N PRO A 114 15.37 -2.37 1.16
CA PRO A 114 15.95 -1.60 2.25
C PRO A 114 16.16 -0.12 1.83
N PRO A 115 16.42 0.80 2.78
CA PRO A 115 16.52 2.23 2.49
C PRO A 115 17.55 2.56 1.40
N GLU A 116 18.70 1.89 1.39
CA GLU A 116 19.76 2.12 0.39
C GLU A 116 19.34 1.79 -1.04
N SER A 117 18.47 0.78 -1.22
CA SER A 117 17.93 0.40 -2.52
C SER A 117 16.83 1.36 -2.99
N LEU A 118 16.12 2.02 -2.07
CA LEU A 118 15.16 3.06 -2.42
C LEU A 118 15.86 4.37 -2.80
N LEU A 119 17.02 4.64 -2.22
CA LEU A 119 17.81 5.84 -2.54
C LEU A 119 18.31 5.84 -3.98
N SER A 120 18.57 4.68 -4.61
CA SER A 120 18.95 4.65 -6.03
C SER A 120 17.80 5.14 -6.91
N ILE A 121 16.59 4.63 -6.69
CA ILE A 121 15.37 5.04 -7.42
C ILE A 121 15.09 6.55 -7.24
N GLN A 122 15.38 7.12 -6.06
CA GLN A 122 15.14 8.54 -5.78
C GLN A 122 16.17 9.50 -6.42
N ARG A 123 17.45 9.09 -6.50
CA ARG A 123 18.58 10.00 -6.78
C ARG A 123 19.03 10.04 -8.23
N GLU A 124 18.64 9.09 -9.05
CA GLU A 124 19.04 9.07 -10.46
C GLU A 124 18.37 10.20 -11.26
N GLU A 125 19.07 10.71 -12.29
CA GLU A 125 18.49 11.65 -13.26
C GLU A 125 17.60 10.91 -14.27
N ILE A 126 16.54 10.29 -13.75
CA ILE A 126 15.57 9.52 -14.53
C ILE A 126 14.33 10.36 -14.87
N THR A 127 13.62 9.96 -15.92
CA THR A 127 12.34 10.57 -16.28
C THR A 127 11.25 10.22 -15.25
N TYR A 128 10.10 10.90 -15.30
CA TYR A 128 8.95 10.49 -14.49
C TYR A 128 8.47 9.09 -14.89
N GLU A 129 8.53 8.76 -16.19
CA GLU A 129 8.15 7.44 -16.71
C GLU A 129 8.96 6.31 -16.06
N ASP A 130 10.29 6.45 -16.13
CA ASP A 130 11.21 5.51 -15.50
C ASP A 130 10.98 5.42 -13.97
N PHE A 131 10.71 6.56 -13.32
CA PHE A 131 10.49 6.61 -11.88
C PHE A 131 9.21 5.89 -11.43
N TRP A 132 8.05 6.21 -12.04
CA TRP A 132 6.80 5.57 -11.63
C TRP A 132 6.84 4.08 -11.95
N TYR A 133 7.42 3.70 -13.08
CA TYR A 133 7.55 2.29 -13.48
C TYR A 133 8.46 1.51 -12.51
N ALA A 134 9.61 2.08 -12.14
CA ALA A 134 10.52 1.47 -11.18
C ALA A 134 9.91 1.35 -9.78
N LEU A 135 9.10 2.33 -9.36
CA LEU A 135 8.46 2.34 -8.04
C LEU A 135 7.24 1.40 -7.96
N GLU A 136 6.37 1.41 -8.98
CA GLU A 136 5.17 0.57 -9.06
C GLU A 136 5.52 -0.92 -9.14
N GLY A 137 6.58 -1.26 -9.88
CA GLY A 137 7.00 -2.62 -10.12
C GLY A 137 7.51 -3.31 -8.83
N PRO A 138 8.82 -3.49 -8.64
CA PRO A 138 9.29 -4.28 -7.51
C PRO A 138 8.97 -3.67 -6.13
N PRO A 139 9.26 -2.39 -5.81
CA PRO A 139 9.09 -1.88 -4.45
C PRO A 139 7.64 -1.91 -3.95
N HIS A 140 6.68 -1.45 -4.76
CA HIS A 140 5.25 -1.52 -4.45
C HIS A 140 4.73 -2.96 -4.56
N GLY A 141 4.99 -3.64 -5.69
CA GLY A 141 4.47 -4.97 -5.96
C GLY A 141 4.91 -6.04 -4.95
N VAL A 142 6.17 -6.03 -4.49
CA VAL A 142 6.65 -7.05 -3.54
C VAL A 142 6.02 -6.92 -2.15
N VAL A 143 5.56 -5.74 -1.74
CA VAL A 143 4.81 -5.58 -0.48
C VAL A 143 3.42 -6.21 -0.63
N HIS A 144 2.72 -5.88 -1.72
CA HIS A 144 1.41 -6.46 -2.04
C HIS A 144 1.46 -7.99 -2.11
N MET A 145 2.41 -8.52 -2.88
CA MET A 145 2.59 -9.98 -3.05
C MET A 145 3.11 -10.66 -1.78
N GLY A 146 3.99 -9.99 -1.04
CA GLY A 146 4.57 -10.52 0.19
C GLY A 146 3.55 -10.72 1.31
N ILE A 147 2.58 -9.79 1.46
CA ILE A 147 1.48 -9.93 2.42
C ILE A 147 0.48 -11.00 1.96
N GLY A 148 0.24 -11.11 0.65
CA GLY A 148 -0.69 -12.11 0.11
C GLY A 148 -2.15 -11.81 0.44
N GLY A 149 -3.02 -12.80 0.23
CA GLY A 149 -4.45 -12.67 0.51
C GLY A 149 -5.09 -11.49 -0.22
N ASP A 150 -5.83 -10.65 0.50
CA ASP A 150 -6.47 -9.47 -0.07
C ASP A 150 -5.44 -8.50 -0.69
N MET A 151 -4.30 -8.28 -0.03
CA MET A 151 -3.25 -7.38 -0.50
C MET A 151 -2.64 -7.80 -1.84
N ALA A 152 -2.70 -9.08 -2.23
CA ALA A 152 -2.17 -9.55 -3.51
C ALA A 152 -3.19 -9.50 -4.67
N SER A 153 -4.33 -8.83 -4.49
CA SER A 153 -5.41 -8.76 -5.48
C SER A 153 -5.82 -7.32 -5.78
N MET A 154 -6.67 -7.11 -6.78
CA MET A 154 -7.23 -5.77 -7.07
C MET A 154 -8.29 -5.32 -6.05
N THR A 155 -8.66 -6.18 -5.10
CA THR A 155 -9.37 -5.77 -3.88
C THR A 155 -8.42 -5.48 -2.72
N SER A 156 -7.13 -5.22 -2.97
CA SER A 156 -6.16 -4.91 -1.90
C SER A 156 -6.59 -3.82 -0.91
N PRO A 157 -7.40 -2.80 -1.26
CA PRO A 157 -7.94 -1.89 -0.25
C PRO A 157 -8.86 -2.52 0.80
N ASN A 158 -9.31 -3.77 0.61
CA ASN A 158 -9.98 -4.54 1.67
C ASN A 158 -9.10 -4.64 2.93
N ASP A 159 -7.79 -4.76 2.75
CA ASP A 159 -6.83 -4.75 3.84
C ASP A 159 -6.47 -3.30 4.21
N PRO A 160 -6.68 -2.86 5.46
CA PRO A 160 -6.31 -1.52 5.89
C PRO A 160 -4.80 -1.22 5.75
N LEU A 161 -3.94 -2.22 5.61
CA LEU A 161 -2.52 -2.04 5.28
C LEU A 161 -2.31 -1.35 3.93
N PHE A 162 -3.26 -1.43 3.00
CA PHE A 162 -3.22 -0.73 1.72
C PHE A 162 -2.92 0.77 1.91
N TRP A 163 -3.63 1.43 2.82
CA TRP A 163 -3.56 2.89 2.98
C TRP A 163 -2.22 3.37 3.50
N VAL A 164 -1.65 2.64 4.46
CA VAL A 164 -0.36 2.97 5.06
C VAL A 164 0.81 2.59 4.15
N HIS A 165 0.65 1.54 3.32
CA HIS A 165 1.58 1.21 2.25
C HIS A 165 1.59 2.29 1.17
N HIS A 166 0.42 2.66 0.64
CA HIS A 166 0.30 3.69 -0.42
C HIS A 166 0.66 5.09 0.08
N SER A 167 0.48 5.39 1.37
CA SER A 167 1.02 6.62 1.97
C SER A 167 2.56 6.64 1.95
N PHE A 168 3.23 5.50 2.10
CA PHE A 168 4.68 5.43 1.96
C PHE A 168 5.14 5.54 0.50
N ILE A 169 4.42 4.91 -0.45
CA ILE A 169 4.65 5.12 -1.89
C ILE A 169 4.54 6.61 -2.24
N ASP A 170 3.52 7.28 -1.72
CA ASP A 170 3.33 8.72 -1.93
C ASP A 170 4.47 9.57 -1.34
N LYS A 171 4.95 9.20 -0.14
CA LYS A 171 6.12 9.84 0.48
C LYS A 171 7.37 9.68 -0.39
N LEU A 172 7.64 8.48 -0.93
CA LEU A 172 8.78 8.24 -1.80
C LEU A 172 8.71 9.09 -3.08
N TRP A 173 7.51 9.27 -3.65
CA TRP A 173 7.31 10.18 -4.78
C TRP A 173 7.54 11.65 -4.39
N SER A 174 7.00 12.08 -3.25
CA SER A 174 7.23 13.44 -2.73
C SER A 174 8.73 13.73 -2.51
N ASP A 175 9.47 12.78 -1.93
CA ASP A 175 10.92 12.90 -1.75
C ASP A 175 11.64 13.06 -3.10
N TRP A 176 11.26 12.26 -4.11
CA TRP A 176 11.79 12.37 -5.46
C TRP A 176 11.52 13.75 -6.06
N GLN A 177 10.30 14.28 -5.91
CA GLN A 177 9.92 15.62 -6.38
C GLN A 177 10.76 16.72 -5.71
N ILE A 178 10.94 16.66 -4.39
CA ILE A 178 11.66 17.67 -3.60
C ILE A 178 13.17 17.64 -3.83
N ALA A 179 13.74 16.52 -4.28
CA ALA A 179 15.16 16.44 -4.61
C ALA A 179 15.57 17.34 -5.81
N ARG A 180 14.62 17.64 -6.72
CA ARG A 180 14.80 18.55 -7.87
C ARG A 180 13.48 19.29 -8.18
N PRO A 181 13.04 20.23 -7.34
CA PRO A 181 11.68 20.78 -7.41
C PRO A 181 11.43 21.59 -8.69
N ASN A 182 12.47 22.26 -9.22
CA ASN A 182 12.37 23.07 -10.43
C ASN A 182 12.05 22.26 -11.70
N THR A 183 12.28 20.95 -11.69
CA THR A 183 12.02 20.06 -12.83
C THR A 183 10.95 19.04 -12.50
N ARG A 184 11.02 18.39 -11.33
CA ARG A 184 10.20 17.22 -10.99
C ARG A 184 8.79 17.54 -10.50
N LEU A 185 8.50 18.77 -10.04
CA LEU A 185 7.14 19.17 -9.65
C LEU A 185 6.17 19.26 -10.83
N THR A 186 6.69 19.36 -12.06
CA THR A 186 5.88 19.48 -13.28
C THR A 186 6.05 18.30 -14.23
N MET A 187 6.82 17.28 -13.83
CA MET A 187 7.03 16.07 -14.63
C MET A 187 5.88 15.10 -14.40
N TYR A 188 5.05 14.94 -15.42
CA TYR A 188 3.92 14.01 -15.48
C TYR A 188 3.81 13.50 -16.92
N GLY A 189 4.65 12.54 -17.31
CA GLY A 189 4.75 12.05 -18.70
C GLY A 189 4.98 10.54 -18.80
N GLY A 190 4.66 9.99 -19.96
CA GLY A 190 4.56 8.55 -20.23
C GLY A 190 3.18 8.23 -20.82
#